data_AF-A0A3P7NPS6-F1
#
_entry.id   AF-A0A3P7NPS6-F1
#
_cell.length_a   1.000
_cell.length_b   1.000
_cell.length_c   1.000
_cell.angle_alpha   90.00
_cell.angle_beta   90.00
_cell.angle_gamma   90.00
#
_symmetry.space_group_name_H-M   'P 1'
#
loop_
_entity.id
_entity.type
_entity.pdbx_description
1 polymer ?
#
loop_
_entity_poly.entity_id
_entity_poly.type
_entity_poly.pdbx_seq_one_letter_code
_entity_poly.pdbx_strand_id
1 'polypeptide(L)'
;MSIIKHGGSQLKTSVEVAEALIQEHKAFTASLRTCVNRLDALTRSGNELAAQDQLHRDRILDKLSTLKSRLNNNAKRSELRGRVLEENFRLQEYFREVDEIEDWISEKSQVLDSLSMFAKHDVVSLFTKVQALQDEIEITRETADKVVKHGRQLVDEYAHLEPPVNERTEKLRLHWDELVQNTQDAILALSHSQTETDYADMLARRDPRRAYELKAVVDTLSK
;
A
#
# COMPACT_ATOMS: atom_id res chain seq x y z
N MET A 1 -41.70 15.48 8.40
CA MET A 1 -40.87 16.28 7.48
C MET A 1 -39.55 15.55 7.32
N SER A 2 -39.25 15.14 6.09
CA SER A 2 -38.02 14.56 5.53
C SER A 2 -37.37 13.33 6.17
N ILE A 3 -37.70 12.17 5.59
CA ILE A 3 -36.80 11.05 5.32
C ILE A 3 -36.16 11.31 3.96
N ILE A 4 -34.82 11.34 3.86
CA ILE A 4 -34.11 10.93 2.63
C ILE A 4 -32.86 10.12 3.04
N LYS A 5 -32.83 8.87 2.54
CA LYS A 5 -31.77 7.86 2.62
C LYS A 5 -30.56 8.23 1.72
N HIS A 6 -29.61 7.27 1.64
CA HIS A 6 -28.53 6.99 0.67
C HIS A 6 -27.18 6.98 1.42
N GLY A 7 -26.64 5.85 1.91
CA GLY A 7 -26.53 4.56 1.21
C GLY A 7 -25.37 4.62 0.22
N GLY A 8 -24.14 4.74 0.71
CA GLY A 8 -22.91 4.81 -0.07
C GLY A 8 -21.82 3.95 0.59
N SER A 9 -21.73 2.72 0.09
CA SER A 9 -20.73 1.68 0.28
C SER A 9 -19.50 2.01 1.14
N GLN A 10 -19.33 1.27 2.23
CA GLN A 10 -17.99 0.96 2.73
C GLN A 10 -17.16 0.45 1.54
N LEU A 11 -16.03 1.10 1.26
CA LEU A 11 -15.02 0.54 0.36
C LEU A 11 -14.63 -0.81 0.95
N LYS A 12 -14.86 -1.89 0.22
CA LYS A 12 -14.47 -3.22 0.67
C LYS A 12 -12.95 -3.32 0.60
N THR A 13 -12.33 -3.80 1.67
CA THR A 13 -10.97 -3.45 2.11
C THR A 13 -9.87 -4.39 1.63
N SER A 14 -10.02 -5.04 0.47
CA SER A 14 -8.98 -5.95 -0.05
C SER A 14 -8.92 -5.97 -1.57
N VAL A 15 -7.73 -6.22 -2.11
CA VAL A 15 -7.46 -6.26 -3.55
C VAL A 15 -8.34 -7.30 -4.24
N GLU A 16 -8.52 -8.49 -3.64
CA GLU A 16 -9.32 -9.59 -4.20
C GLU A 16 -10.80 -9.19 -4.32
N VAL A 17 -11.30 -8.41 -3.36
CA VAL A 17 -12.68 -7.95 -3.37
C VAL A 17 -12.88 -6.86 -4.41
N ALA A 18 -11.93 -5.93 -4.54
CA ALA A 18 -11.94 -4.92 -5.58
C ALA A 18 -11.87 -5.55 -6.98
N GLU A 19 -10.99 -6.54 -7.18
CA GLU A 19 -10.87 -7.28 -8.44
C GLU A 19 -12.17 -8.02 -8.80
N ALA A 20 -12.78 -8.73 -7.83
CA ALA A 20 -14.03 -9.42 -8.05
C ALA A 20 -15.16 -8.47 -8.50
N LEU A 21 -15.24 -7.28 -7.90
CA LEU A 21 -16.21 -6.25 -8.29
C LEU A 21 -15.95 -5.72 -9.71
N ILE A 22 -14.68 -5.56 -10.10
CA ILE A 22 -14.31 -5.21 -11.48
C ILE A 22 -14.77 -6.31 -12.45
N GLN A 23 -14.56 -7.58 -12.13
CA GLN A 23 -14.99 -8.69 -12.99
C GLN A 23 -16.51 -8.74 -13.15
N GLU A 24 -17.25 -8.57 -12.05
CA GLU A 24 -18.72 -8.46 -12.10
C GLU A 24 -19.16 -7.28 -12.98
N HIS A 25 -18.49 -6.14 -12.86
CA HIS A 25 -18.76 -4.96 -13.66
C HIS A 25 -18.45 -5.16 -15.16
N LYS A 26 -17.39 -5.89 -15.49
CA LYS A 26 -17.06 -6.27 -16.88
C LYS A 26 -18.18 -7.13 -17.48
N ALA A 27 -18.71 -8.10 -16.73
CA ALA A 27 -19.84 -8.92 -17.17
C ALA A 27 -21.12 -8.08 -17.38
N PHE A 28 -21.42 -7.16 -16.48
CA PHE A 28 -22.52 -6.21 -16.64
C PHE A 28 -22.36 -5.34 -17.89
N THR A 29 -21.16 -4.80 -18.12
CA THR A 29 -20.87 -3.93 -19.27
C THR A 29 -20.99 -4.68 -20.60
N ALA A 30 -20.59 -5.96 -20.65
CA ALA A 30 -20.83 -6.83 -21.81
C ALA A 30 -22.33 -7.03 -22.09
N SER A 31 -23.14 -7.22 -21.04
CA SER A 31 -24.60 -7.30 -21.17
C SER A 31 -25.20 -5.98 -21.67
N LEU A 32 -24.70 -4.84 -21.17
CA LEU A 32 -25.14 -3.52 -21.60
C LEU A 32 -24.82 -3.27 -23.09
N ARG A 33 -23.64 -3.69 -23.55
CA ARG A 33 -23.26 -3.65 -24.98
C ARG A 33 -24.21 -4.48 -25.84
N THR A 34 -24.67 -5.62 -25.34
CA THR A 34 -25.69 -6.42 -26.02
C THR A 34 -27.03 -5.68 -26.11
N CYS A 35 -27.43 -4.96 -25.06
CA CYS A 35 -28.61 -4.08 -25.11
C CYS A 35 -28.49 -2.97 -26.14
N VAL A 36 -27.29 -2.39 -26.34
CA VAL A 36 -27.04 -1.40 -27.40
C VAL A 36 -27.32 -1.99 -28.78
N ASN A 37 -26.73 -3.14 -29.10
CA ASN A 37 -26.95 -3.81 -30.38
C ASN A 37 -28.43 -4.14 -30.63
N ARG A 38 -29.14 -4.58 -29.57
CA ARG A 38 -30.58 -4.87 -29.64
C ARG A 38 -31.41 -3.60 -29.87
N LEU A 39 -31.04 -2.48 -29.23
CA LEU A 39 -31.73 -1.21 -29.42
C LEU A 39 -31.48 -0.64 -30.82
N ASP A 40 -30.30 -0.82 -31.39
CA ASP A 40 -30.01 -0.41 -32.77
C ASP A 40 -30.89 -1.16 -33.77
N ALA A 41 -31.02 -2.48 -33.60
CA ALA A 41 -31.94 -3.29 -34.41
C ALA A 41 -33.41 -2.83 -34.24
N LEU A 42 -33.86 -2.63 -32.99
CA LEU A 42 -35.21 -2.15 -32.70
C LEU A 42 -35.47 -0.75 -33.30
N THR A 43 -34.46 0.11 -33.29
CA THR A 43 -34.55 1.46 -33.86
C THR A 43 -34.73 1.40 -35.37
N ARG A 44 -34.02 0.50 -36.07
CA ARG A 44 -34.21 0.28 -37.52
C ARG A 44 -35.64 -0.17 -37.82
N SER A 45 -36.09 -1.25 -37.18
CA SER A 45 -37.46 -1.77 -37.41
C SER A 45 -38.54 -0.78 -37.01
N GLY A 46 -38.34 -0.02 -35.93
CA GLY A 46 -39.29 0.99 -35.49
C GLY A 46 -39.36 2.18 -36.46
N ASN A 47 -38.24 2.60 -37.06
CA ASN A 47 -38.24 3.64 -38.10
C ASN A 47 -38.96 3.17 -39.38
N GLU A 48 -38.77 1.91 -39.78
CA GLU A 48 -39.50 1.30 -40.91
C GLU A 48 -41.02 1.29 -40.66
N LEU A 49 -41.45 0.87 -39.46
CA LEU A 49 -42.85 0.88 -39.08
C LEU A 49 -43.43 2.30 -39.04
N ALA A 50 -42.69 3.26 -38.49
CA ALA A 50 -43.08 4.66 -38.46
C ALA A 50 -43.18 5.29 -39.87
N ALA A 51 -42.43 4.78 -40.84
CA ALA A 51 -42.55 5.21 -42.23
C ALA A 51 -43.87 4.73 -42.86
N GLN A 52 -44.31 3.51 -42.53
CA GLN A 52 -45.52 2.88 -43.06
C GLN A 52 -46.81 3.31 -42.36
N ASP A 53 -46.76 3.58 -41.06
CA ASP A 53 -47.92 3.96 -40.23
C ASP A 53 -47.85 5.42 -39.80
N GLN A 54 -48.50 6.31 -40.56
CA GLN A 54 -48.58 7.73 -40.23
C GLN A 54 -49.38 8.02 -38.96
N LEU A 55 -50.37 7.20 -38.60
CA LEU A 55 -51.23 7.43 -37.43
C LEU A 55 -50.48 7.20 -36.12
N HIS A 56 -49.53 6.26 -36.11
CA HIS A 56 -48.77 5.89 -34.91
C HIS A 56 -47.30 6.31 -34.95
N ARG A 57 -46.83 6.92 -36.04
CA ARG A 57 -45.45 7.42 -36.24
C ARG A 57 -44.88 8.12 -35.01
N ASP A 58 -45.53 9.18 -34.53
CA ASP A 58 -44.98 10.01 -33.45
C ASP A 58 -44.82 9.22 -32.16
N ARG A 59 -45.79 8.34 -31.85
CA ARG A 59 -45.73 7.46 -30.69
C ARG A 59 -44.60 6.44 -30.78
N ILE A 60 -44.32 5.93 -31.98
CA ILE A 60 -43.20 4.99 -32.21
C ILE A 60 -41.87 5.71 -32.01
N LEU A 61 -41.69 6.87 -32.66
CA LEU A 61 -40.46 7.65 -32.57
C LEU A 61 -40.18 8.14 -31.14
N ASP A 62 -41.21 8.58 -30.42
CA ASP A 62 -41.08 9.01 -29.01
C ASP A 62 -40.64 7.86 -28.09
N LYS A 63 -41.19 6.65 -28.28
CA LYS A 63 -40.74 5.45 -27.55
C LYS A 63 -39.29 5.08 -27.86
N LEU A 64 -38.89 5.11 -29.13
CA LEU A 64 -37.50 4.83 -29.52
C LEU A 64 -36.53 5.85 -28.91
N SER A 65 -36.89 7.13 -28.97
CA SER A 65 -36.13 8.23 -28.35
C SER A 65 -35.97 8.02 -26.85
N THR A 66 -37.07 7.68 -26.16
CA THR A 66 -37.07 7.40 -24.72
C THR A 66 -36.15 6.23 -24.37
N LEU A 67 -36.22 5.12 -25.12
CA LEU A 67 -35.36 3.96 -24.89
C LEU A 67 -33.88 4.29 -25.10
N LYS A 68 -33.56 5.05 -26.16
CA LYS A 68 -32.20 5.50 -26.45
C LYS A 68 -31.65 6.39 -25.36
N SER A 69 -32.45 7.36 -24.88
CA SER A 69 -32.08 8.21 -23.76
C SER A 69 -31.78 7.41 -22.49
N ARG A 70 -32.66 6.46 -22.14
CA ARG A 70 -32.46 5.58 -20.97
C ARG A 70 -31.19 4.74 -21.07
N LEU A 71 -30.94 4.15 -22.25
CA LEU A 71 -29.76 3.31 -22.45
C LEU A 71 -28.47 4.14 -22.37
N ASN A 72 -28.45 5.34 -22.98
CA ASN A 72 -27.33 6.26 -22.88
C ASN A 72 -27.06 6.69 -21.43
N ASN A 73 -28.11 6.97 -20.66
CA ASN A 73 -27.96 7.31 -19.24
C ASN A 73 -27.39 6.14 -18.43
N ASN A 74 -27.84 4.90 -18.71
CA ASN A 74 -27.29 3.71 -18.07
C ASN A 74 -25.81 3.48 -18.46
N ALA A 75 -25.44 3.70 -19.71
CA ALA A 75 -24.06 3.60 -20.18
C ALA A 75 -23.15 4.60 -19.46
N LYS A 76 -23.54 5.87 -19.38
CA LYS A 76 -22.80 6.90 -18.63
C LYS A 76 -22.61 6.54 -17.15
N ARG A 77 -23.65 6.02 -16.50
CA ARG A 77 -23.58 5.57 -15.10
C ARG A 77 -22.66 4.35 -14.95
N SER A 78 -22.70 3.42 -15.90
CA SER A 78 -21.82 2.25 -15.93
C SER A 78 -20.37 2.67 -16.06
N GLU A 79 -20.07 3.57 -16.99
CA GLU A 79 -18.72 4.11 -17.20
C GLU A 79 -18.17 4.81 -15.95
N LEU A 80 -18.99 5.65 -15.29
CA LEU A 80 -18.59 6.27 -14.02
C LEU A 80 -18.30 5.22 -12.94
N ARG A 81 -19.16 4.20 -12.81
CA ARG A 81 -18.93 3.10 -11.86
C ARG A 81 -17.64 2.35 -12.19
N GLY A 82 -17.35 2.10 -13.46
CA GLY A 82 -16.11 1.45 -13.90
C GLY A 82 -14.87 2.22 -13.47
N ARG A 83 -14.87 3.54 -13.64
CA ARG A 83 -13.76 4.40 -13.17
C ARG A 83 -13.56 4.33 -11.65
N VAL A 84 -14.64 4.43 -10.87
CA VAL A 84 -14.57 4.35 -9.41
C VAL A 84 -14.06 2.97 -8.93
N LEU A 85 -14.44 1.89 -9.61
CA LEU A 85 -13.96 0.55 -9.28
C LEU A 85 -12.47 0.37 -9.57
N GLU A 86 -12.02 0.86 -10.73
CA GLU A 86 -10.60 0.85 -11.11
C GLU A 86 -9.75 1.65 -10.12
N GLU A 87 -10.20 2.85 -9.78
CA GLU A 87 -9.55 3.71 -8.80
C GLU A 87 -9.45 3.02 -7.43
N ASN A 88 -10.55 2.43 -6.94
CA ASN A 88 -10.54 1.68 -5.69
C ASN A 88 -9.56 0.50 -5.74
N PHE A 89 -9.52 -0.25 -6.84
CA PHE A 89 -8.60 -1.37 -7.00
C PHE A 89 -7.14 -0.90 -6.88
N ARG A 90 -6.75 0.14 -7.61
CA ARG A 90 -5.39 0.70 -7.53
C ARG A 90 -5.03 1.19 -6.14
N LEU A 91 -5.97 1.84 -5.44
CA LEU A 91 -5.76 2.26 -4.05
C LEU A 91 -5.52 1.06 -3.12
N GLN A 92 -6.27 -0.05 -3.30
CA GLN A 92 -6.04 -1.26 -2.50
C GLN A 92 -4.70 -1.93 -2.83
N GLU A 93 -4.27 -1.93 -4.09
CA GLU A 93 -2.95 -2.46 -4.47
C GLU A 93 -1.82 -1.67 -3.77
N TYR A 94 -1.90 -0.35 -3.80
CA TYR A 94 -0.96 0.51 -3.07
C TYR A 94 -0.98 0.23 -1.56
N PHE A 95 -2.14 0.07 -0.94
CA PHE A 95 -2.20 -0.24 0.50
C PHE A 95 -1.57 -1.58 0.84
N ARG A 96 -1.78 -2.61 0.01
CA ARG A 96 -1.14 -3.92 0.17
C ARG A 96 0.38 -3.78 0.07
N GLU A 97 0.89 -3.04 -0.90
CA GLU A 97 2.33 -2.78 -1.03
C GLU A 97 2.90 -2.05 0.21
N VAL A 98 2.16 -1.08 0.76
CA VAL A 98 2.55 -0.42 2.03
C VAL A 98 2.56 -1.42 3.19
N ASP A 99 1.54 -2.26 3.32
CA ASP A 99 1.44 -3.28 4.37
C ASP A 99 2.62 -4.27 4.29
N GLU A 100 3.00 -4.71 3.08
CA GLU A 100 4.15 -5.61 2.88
C GLU A 100 5.46 -5.00 3.41
N ILE A 101 5.67 -3.69 3.22
CA ILE A 101 6.84 -2.99 3.77
C ILE A 101 6.69 -2.75 5.27
N GLU A 102 5.50 -2.37 5.77
CA GLU A 102 5.26 -2.20 7.21
C GLU A 102 5.50 -3.51 7.98
N ASP A 103 5.06 -4.65 7.46
CA ASP A 103 5.28 -5.97 8.05
C ASP A 103 6.78 -6.32 8.06
N TRP A 104 7.50 -6.03 6.97
CA TRP A 104 8.93 -6.21 6.91
C TRP A 104 9.67 -5.33 7.94
N ILE A 105 9.30 -4.05 8.07
CA ILE A 105 9.87 -3.15 9.08
C ILE A 105 9.63 -3.69 10.49
N SER A 106 8.41 -4.15 10.78
CA SER A 106 8.05 -4.74 12.08
C SER A 106 8.89 -5.97 12.40
N GLU A 107 9.07 -6.87 11.43
CA GLU A 107 9.93 -8.05 11.57
C GLU A 107 11.38 -7.65 11.89
N LYS A 108 11.94 -6.70 11.14
CA LYS A 108 13.33 -6.27 11.32
C LYS A 108 13.55 -5.50 12.61
N SER A 109 12.57 -4.73 13.06
CA SER A 109 12.58 -4.09 14.38
C SER A 109 12.63 -5.12 15.50
N GLN A 110 11.84 -6.20 15.41
CA GLN A 110 11.88 -7.29 16.40
C GLN A 110 13.23 -8.04 16.39
N VAL A 111 13.84 -8.22 15.22
CA VAL A 111 15.20 -8.78 15.12
C VAL A 111 16.20 -7.89 15.84
N LEU A 112 16.18 -6.57 15.60
CA LEU A 112 17.07 -5.62 16.25
C LEU A 112 16.88 -5.62 17.78
N ASP A 113 15.64 -5.58 18.26
CA ASP A 113 15.31 -5.67 19.69
C ASP A 113 15.86 -6.96 20.30
N SER A 114 15.69 -8.09 19.60
CA SER A 114 16.21 -9.39 20.06
C SER A 114 17.73 -9.40 20.15
N LEU A 115 18.43 -8.78 19.18
CA LEU A 115 19.89 -8.65 19.20
C LEU A 115 20.35 -7.77 20.37
N SER A 116 19.62 -6.69 20.66
CA SER A 116 19.94 -5.77 21.76
C SER A 116 19.92 -6.45 23.14
N MET A 117 19.03 -7.44 23.34
CA MET A 117 18.94 -8.19 24.61
C MET A 117 20.20 -8.99 24.95
N PHE A 118 20.99 -9.37 23.95
CA PHE A 118 22.21 -10.17 24.13
C PHE A 118 23.50 -9.35 24.06
N ALA A 119 23.42 -8.01 23.97
CA ALA A 119 24.53 -7.08 23.79
C ALA A 119 25.74 -7.32 24.72
N LYS A 120 25.52 -7.89 25.91
CA LYS A 120 26.57 -8.11 26.93
C LYS A 120 27.41 -9.39 26.75
N HIS A 121 27.08 -10.27 25.81
CA HIS A 121 27.70 -11.60 25.72
C HIS A 121 28.70 -11.78 24.59
N ASP A 122 28.44 -11.19 23.41
CA ASP A 122 29.28 -11.38 22.21
C ASP A 122 29.18 -10.15 21.27
N VAL A 123 29.93 -9.10 21.62
CA VAL A 123 29.86 -7.78 20.96
C VAL A 123 30.24 -7.86 19.48
N VAL A 124 31.27 -8.63 19.12
CA VAL A 124 31.76 -8.75 17.73
C VAL A 124 30.75 -9.45 16.83
N SER A 125 30.17 -10.55 17.31
CA SER A 125 29.12 -11.29 16.60
C SER A 125 27.87 -10.43 16.40
N LEU A 126 27.46 -9.68 17.43
CA LEU A 126 26.31 -8.79 17.35
C LEU A 126 26.56 -7.63 16.39
N PHE A 127 27.74 -7.00 16.42
CA PHE A 127 28.11 -5.96 15.47
C PHE A 127 27.97 -6.44 14.02
N THR A 128 28.47 -7.65 13.73
CA THR A 128 28.36 -8.25 12.40
C THR A 128 26.91 -8.47 11.97
N LYS A 129 26.03 -8.92 12.89
CA LYS A 129 24.61 -9.13 12.60
C LYS A 129 23.85 -7.83 12.36
N VAL A 130 24.13 -6.78 13.15
CA VAL A 130 23.49 -5.47 12.96
C VAL A 130 23.99 -4.82 11.67
N GLN A 131 25.27 -5.02 11.30
CA GLN A 131 25.78 -4.56 9.99
C GLN A 131 25.09 -5.27 8.82
N ALA A 132 24.84 -6.58 8.92
CA ALA A 132 24.09 -7.31 7.90
C ALA A 132 22.64 -6.80 7.79
N LEU A 133 21.99 -6.48 8.91
CA LEU A 133 20.67 -5.84 8.93
C LEU A 133 20.70 -4.47 8.22
N GLN A 134 21.73 -3.65 8.46
CA GLN A 134 21.91 -2.38 7.76
C GLN A 134 22.01 -2.55 6.24
N ASP A 135 22.77 -3.55 5.78
CA ASP A 135 22.87 -3.87 4.35
C ASP A 135 21.50 -4.28 3.77
N GLU A 136 20.72 -5.08 4.51
CA GLU A 136 19.34 -5.46 4.11
C GLU A 136 18.39 -4.26 4.01
N ILE A 137 18.51 -3.30 4.93
CA ILE A 137 17.76 -2.03 4.90
C ILE A 137 18.12 -1.23 3.65
N GLU A 138 19.41 -1.15 3.31
CA GLU A 138 19.87 -0.43 2.12
C GLU A 138 19.36 -1.08 0.82
N ILE A 139 19.35 -2.41 0.76
CA ILE A 139 18.80 -3.15 -0.39
C ILE A 139 17.28 -2.91 -0.52
N THR A 140 16.55 -2.94 0.59
CA THR A 140 15.08 -2.82 0.59
C THR A 140 14.61 -1.39 0.33
N ARG A 141 15.48 -0.39 0.52
CA ARG A 141 15.16 1.04 0.30
C ARG A 141 14.58 1.33 -1.08
N GLU A 142 15.13 0.72 -2.14
CA GLU A 142 14.62 0.94 -3.50
C GLU A 142 13.17 0.45 -3.65
N THR A 143 12.81 -0.64 -2.96
CA THR A 143 11.44 -1.16 -2.95
C THR A 143 10.51 -0.21 -2.21
N ALA A 144 10.89 0.28 -1.03
CA ALA A 144 10.11 1.27 -0.29
C ALA A 144 9.89 2.56 -1.11
N ASP A 145 10.94 3.06 -1.79
CA ASP A 145 10.86 4.24 -2.65
C ASP A 145 9.90 4.04 -3.84
N LYS A 146 9.83 2.82 -4.40
CA LYS A 146 8.86 2.46 -5.45
C LYS A 146 7.43 2.53 -4.93
N VAL A 147 7.16 2.01 -3.73
CA VAL A 147 5.82 2.08 -3.10
C VAL A 147 5.41 3.53 -2.85
N VAL A 148 6.31 4.36 -2.32
CA VAL A 148 6.05 5.80 -2.12
C VAL A 148 5.81 6.51 -3.46
N LYS A 149 6.55 6.14 -4.51
CA LYS A 149 6.34 6.68 -5.86
C LYS A 149 4.98 6.27 -6.43
N HIS A 150 4.55 5.03 -6.23
CA HIS A 150 3.22 4.57 -6.64
C HIS A 150 2.12 5.40 -5.94
N GLY A 151 2.23 5.62 -4.63
CA GLY A 151 1.33 6.52 -3.90
C GLY A 151 1.24 7.92 -4.52
N ARG A 152 2.39 8.55 -4.82
CA ARG A 152 2.40 9.86 -5.50
C ARG A 152 1.70 9.85 -6.86
N GLN A 153 1.94 8.81 -7.67
CA GLN A 153 1.27 8.66 -8.96
C GLN A 153 -0.25 8.55 -8.82
N LEU A 154 -0.74 7.86 -7.78
CA LEU A 154 -2.18 7.79 -7.49
C LEU A 154 -2.75 9.17 -7.15
N VAL A 155 -2.02 9.99 -6.39
CA VAL A 155 -2.46 11.36 -6.06
C VAL A 155 -2.45 12.27 -7.30
N ASP A 156 -1.43 12.14 -8.15
CA ASP A 156 -1.34 12.89 -9.41
C ASP A 156 -2.51 12.56 -10.36
N GLU A 157 -2.93 11.29 -10.42
CA GLU A 157 -4.04 10.84 -11.25
C GLU A 157 -5.42 11.11 -10.59
N TYR A 158 -5.49 10.98 -9.26
CA TYR A 158 -6.71 11.06 -8.46
C TYR A 158 -6.50 11.95 -7.23
N ALA A 159 -6.55 13.27 -7.42
CA ALA A 159 -6.27 14.25 -6.35
C ALA A 159 -7.07 14.03 -5.04
N HIS A 160 -8.29 13.52 -5.12
CA HIS A 160 -9.12 13.25 -3.94
C HIS A 160 -8.66 12.03 -3.10
N LEU A 161 -7.73 11.22 -3.61
CA LEU A 161 -7.06 10.15 -2.87
C LEU A 161 -5.87 10.65 -2.04
N GLU A 162 -5.51 11.93 -2.13
CA GLU A 162 -4.41 12.51 -1.37
C GLU A 162 -4.50 12.23 0.14
N PRO A 163 -5.63 12.45 0.84
CA PRO A 163 -5.67 12.25 2.29
C PRO A 163 -5.32 10.82 2.74
N PRO A 164 -5.95 9.75 2.22
CA PRO A 164 -5.62 8.40 2.66
C PRO A 164 -4.24 7.92 2.17
N VAL A 165 -3.77 8.38 1.01
CA VAL A 165 -2.42 8.02 0.51
C VAL A 165 -1.34 8.69 1.36
N ASN A 166 -1.49 9.97 1.69
CA ASN A 166 -0.53 10.70 2.50
C ASN A 166 -0.46 10.15 3.93
N GLU A 167 -1.60 9.81 4.53
CA GLU A 167 -1.64 9.18 5.87
C GLU A 167 -0.80 7.90 5.91
N ARG A 168 -1.01 7.02 4.93
CA ARG A 168 -0.29 5.74 4.83
C ARG A 168 1.19 5.93 4.49
N THR A 169 1.50 6.85 3.56
CA THR A 169 2.89 7.19 3.19
C THR A 169 3.67 7.74 4.37
N GLU A 170 3.09 8.66 5.14
CA GLU A 170 3.78 9.29 6.26
C GLU A 170 4.00 8.31 7.40
N LYS A 171 3.02 7.46 7.71
CA LYS A 171 3.19 6.39 8.70
C LYS A 171 4.33 5.43 8.31
N LEU A 172 4.35 4.99 7.06
CA LEU A 172 5.42 4.15 6.53
C LEU A 172 6.79 4.84 6.66
N ARG A 173 6.88 6.12 6.30
CA ARG A 173 8.11 6.91 6.41
C ARG A 173 8.62 7.00 7.85
N LEU A 174 7.72 7.27 8.81
CA LEU A 174 8.08 7.36 10.22
C LEU A 174 8.65 6.04 10.74
N HIS A 175 7.98 4.91 10.46
CA HIS A 175 8.47 3.59 10.87
C HIS A 175 9.79 3.22 10.20
N TRP A 176 9.96 3.57 8.91
CA TRP A 176 11.20 3.35 8.19
C TRP A 176 12.36 4.14 8.80
N ASP A 177 12.15 5.43 9.06
CA ASP A 177 13.15 6.31 9.67
C ASP A 177 13.53 5.83 11.09
N GLU A 178 12.55 5.36 11.86
CA GLU A 178 12.78 4.77 13.19
C GLU A 178 13.66 3.51 13.11
N LEU A 179 13.36 2.57 12.21
CA LEU A 179 14.17 1.37 12.01
C LEU A 179 15.61 1.72 11.62
N VAL A 180 15.78 2.66 10.67
CA VAL A 180 17.10 3.12 10.22
C VAL A 180 17.88 3.74 11.38
N GLN A 181 17.25 4.65 12.14
CA GLN A 181 17.89 5.33 13.26
C GLN A 181 18.30 4.34 14.36
N ASN A 182 17.39 3.45 14.76
CA ASN A 182 17.65 2.45 15.79
C ASN A 182 18.80 1.51 15.38
N THR A 183 18.85 1.12 14.10
CA THR A 183 19.93 0.28 13.57
C THR A 183 21.27 1.02 13.61
N GLN A 184 21.31 2.29 13.21
CA GLN A 184 22.51 3.12 13.26
C GLN A 184 23.01 3.33 14.70
N ASP A 185 22.12 3.62 15.63
CA ASP A 185 22.44 3.79 17.04
C ASP A 185 23.02 2.50 17.64
N ALA A 186 22.47 1.34 17.27
CA ALA A 186 23.00 0.03 17.67
C ALA A 186 24.41 -0.23 17.12
N ILE A 187 24.68 0.10 15.84
CA ILE A 187 26.02 -0.01 15.24
C ILE A 187 27.02 0.87 15.99
N LEU A 188 26.65 2.12 16.27
CA LEU A 188 27.50 3.05 17.00
C LEU A 188 27.81 2.52 18.41
N ALA A 189 26.80 2.08 19.16
CA ALA A 189 26.99 1.54 20.50
C ALA A 189 27.90 0.30 20.53
N LEU A 190 27.68 -0.65 19.62
CA LEU A 190 28.47 -1.87 19.52
C LEU A 190 29.91 -1.58 19.07
N SER A 191 30.12 -0.62 18.18
CA SER A 191 31.46 -0.19 17.76
C SER A 191 32.27 0.36 18.94
N HIS A 192 31.68 1.23 19.77
CA HIS A 192 32.35 1.73 20.98
C HIS A 192 32.71 0.58 21.93
N SER A 193 31.76 -0.31 22.23
CA SER A 193 32.00 -1.47 23.11
C SER A 193 33.08 -2.42 22.57
N GLN A 194 33.14 -2.60 21.24
CA GLN A 194 34.18 -3.40 20.60
C GLN A 194 35.57 -2.77 20.80
N THR A 195 35.70 -1.46 20.60
CA THR A 195 36.99 -0.77 20.83
C THR A 195 37.46 -0.84 22.28
N GLU A 196 36.55 -0.78 23.24
CA GLU A 196 36.87 -0.95 24.67
C GLU A 196 37.35 -2.38 24.97
N THR A 197 36.70 -3.38 24.38
CA THR A 197 37.09 -4.79 24.51
C THR A 197 38.47 -5.03 23.89
N ASP A 198 38.70 -4.53 22.68
CA ASP A 198 39.98 -4.63 21.97
C ASP A 198 41.11 -3.95 22.77
N TYR A 199 40.85 -2.77 23.36
CA TYR A 199 41.81 -2.06 24.19
C TYR A 199 42.13 -2.81 25.49
N ALA A 200 41.12 -3.36 26.16
CA ALA A 200 41.30 -4.17 27.36
C ALA A 200 42.14 -5.42 27.08
N ASP A 201 41.89 -6.10 25.95
CA ASP A 201 42.67 -7.24 25.50
C ASP A 201 44.12 -6.88 25.16
N MET A 202 44.36 -5.72 24.52
CA MET A 202 45.72 -5.22 24.28
C MET A 202 46.47 -4.93 25.57
N LEU A 203 45.82 -4.31 26.56
CA LEU A 203 46.42 -4.06 27.88
C LEU A 203 46.72 -5.38 28.62
N ALA A 204 45.80 -6.34 28.58
CA ALA A 204 45.98 -7.65 29.20
C ALA A 204 47.16 -8.43 28.62
N ARG A 205 47.42 -8.31 27.32
CA ARG A 205 48.61 -8.89 26.66
C ARG A 205 49.92 -8.22 27.11
N ARG A 206 49.88 -6.95 27.49
CA ARG A 206 51.05 -6.15 27.87
C ARG A 206 51.40 -6.27 29.36
N ASP A 207 50.40 -6.38 30.24
CA ASP A 207 50.56 -6.61 31.68
C ASP A 207 49.36 -7.40 32.27
N PRO A 208 49.50 -8.74 32.42
CA PRO A 208 48.41 -9.61 32.86
C PRO A 208 47.88 -9.31 34.26
N ARG A 209 48.66 -8.65 35.13
CA ARG A 209 48.26 -8.40 36.53
C ARG A 209 47.30 -7.21 36.65
N ARG A 210 47.39 -6.24 35.74
CA ARG A 210 46.56 -5.03 35.71
C ARG A 210 45.18 -5.25 35.07
N ALA A 211 45.05 -6.29 34.24
CA ALA A 211 43.80 -6.66 33.58
C ALA A 211 42.72 -7.19 34.55
N TYR A 212 43.12 -7.89 35.61
CA TYR A 212 42.20 -8.38 36.63
C TYR A 212 41.58 -7.24 37.46
N GLU A 213 42.35 -6.18 37.72
CA GLU A 213 41.87 -5.01 38.46
C GLU A 213 40.88 -4.18 37.61
N LEU A 214 41.14 -4.02 36.30
CA LEU A 214 40.24 -3.29 35.40
C LEU A 214 38.97 -4.08 35.05
N LYS A 215 39.06 -5.39 34.84
CA LYS A 215 37.87 -6.23 34.59
C LYS A 215 36.91 -6.21 35.79
N ALA A 216 37.45 -6.26 37.02
CA ALA A 216 36.67 -6.10 38.24
C ALA A 216 35.99 -4.72 38.35
N VAL A 217 36.63 -3.66 37.84
CA VAL A 217 36.08 -2.28 37.79
C VAL A 217 34.99 -2.13 36.72
N VAL A 218 35.19 -2.68 35.53
CA VAL A 218 34.17 -2.68 34.45
C VAL A 218 32.94 -3.50 34.86
N ASP A 219 33.14 -4.64 35.52
CA ASP A 219 32.06 -5.48 36.05
C ASP A 219 31.30 -4.83 37.23
N THR A 220 31.94 -3.93 37.98
CA THR A 220 31.27 -3.16 39.07
C THR A 220 30.58 -1.90 38.58
N LEU A 221 31.06 -1.28 37.50
CA LEU A 221 30.40 -0.13 36.86
C LEU A 221 29.22 -0.53 35.95
N SER A 222 29.11 -1.81 35.60
CA SER A 222 28.02 -2.37 34.77
C SER A 222 26.81 -2.90 35.56
N LYS A 223 26.74 -2.66 36.87
CA LYS A 223 25.60 -2.95 37.77
C LYS A 223 24.87 -1.67 38.15
#